data_AF-A0A970DPR5-F1
#
_entry.id   AF-A0A970DPR5-F1
#
_cell.length_a   1.000
_cell.length_b   1.000
_cell.length_c   1.000
_cell.angle_alpha   90.00
_cell.angle_beta   90.00
_cell.angle_gamma   90.00
#
_symmetry.space_group_name_H-M   'P 1'
#
loop_
_entity.id
_entity.type
_entity.pdbx_description
1 polymer ?
#
loop_
_entity_poly.entity_id
_entity_poly.type
_entity_poly.pdbx_seq_one_letter_code
_entity_poly.pdbx_strand_id
1 'polypeptide(L)'
;MIYVYLALTIDLDIKKGILINFTLLILVLKFKSYALFYISLIDMLLVCYRYYNKKKLKINSRELIGILALNFINICFSVYGLIKIIYYYPGRLYLQRQIPFTRIFLIELAPIASIASIYLVLLVLLLSINNQLSYGGTRGKVHIPLLKTIIMITLIVLLIILANAYIYFIIHNYPSKRFNGIFGENYLKDPIKQYYRGYKSFSDCMWFSATTFFTVGYGDMHPVGNIMYLLSMLEMISAYILGIIIVPILLFKVSCK
;
A
#
# COMPACT_ATOMS: atom_id res chain seq x y z
N MET A 1 7.51 4.44 23.43
CA MET A 1 6.94 3.36 24.29
C MET A 1 5.59 3.73 24.90
N ILE A 2 5.47 4.84 25.65
CA ILE A 2 4.19 5.26 26.27
C ILE A 2 3.03 5.36 25.26
N TYR A 3 3.30 5.90 24.07
CA TYR A 3 2.31 5.99 22.99
C TYR A 3 1.84 4.61 22.50
N VAL A 4 2.77 3.67 22.28
CA VAL A 4 2.45 2.29 21.86
C VAL A 4 1.66 1.56 22.95
N TYR A 5 1.99 1.80 24.23
CA TYR A 5 1.25 1.26 25.35
C TYR A 5 -0.19 1.80 25.42
N LEU A 6 -0.38 3.11 25.21
CA LEU A 6 -1.72 3.73 25.11
C LEU A 6 -2.50 3.18 23.91
N ALA A 7 -1.86 3.07 22.75
CA ALA A 7 -2.46 2.49 21.55
C ALA A 7 -2.88 1.01 21.73
N LEU A 8 -2.17 0.25 22.58
CA LEU A 8 -2.49 -1.15 22.90
C LEU A 8 -3.57 -1.30 23.98
N THR A 9 -3.72 -0.32 24.88
CA THR A 9 -4.63 -0.42 26.05
C THR A 9 -6.00 0.22 25.82
N ILE A 10 -6.10 1.24 24.96
CA ILE A 10 -7.37 1.92 24.68
C ILE A 10 -8.32 0.98 23.92
N ASP A 11 -9.61 0.95 24.31
CA ASP A 11 -10.62 0.29 23.51
C ASP A 11 -10.95 1.14 22.27
N LEU A 12 -10.46 0.69 21.11
CA LEU A 12 -10.49 1.43 19.86
C LEU A 12 -11.76 1.09 19.07
N ASP A 13 -12.68 2.07 19.02
CA ASP A 13 -13.71 2.13 18.00
C ASP A 13 -13.16 2.83 16.73
N ILE A 14 -13.76 2.59 15.56
CA ILE A 14 -13.32 3.14 14.25
C ILE A 14 -13.10 4.65 14.35
N LYS A 15 -14.06 5.37 14.95
CA LYS A 15 -13.99 6.83 15.08
C LYS A 15 -12.76 7.29 15.86
N LYS A 16 -12.43 6.57 16.95
CA LYS A 16 -11.25 6.87 17.78
C LYS A 16 -9.96 6.57 17.00
N GLY A 17 -9.93 5.47 16.26
CA GLY A 17 -8.81 5.12 15.38
C GLY A 17 -8.53 6.21 14.33
N ILE A 18 -9.57 6.66 13.61
CA ILE A 18 -9.44 7.75 12.63
C ILE A 18 -8.92 9.03 13.29
N LEU A 19 -9.47 9.39 14.45
CA LEU A 19 -9.07 10.61 15.16
C LEU A 19 -7.59 10.55 15.57
N ILE A 20 -7.12 9.42 16.09
CA ILE A 20 -5.71 9.22 16.47
C ILE A 20 -4.81 9.34 15.25
N ASN A 21 -5.15 8.67 14.15
CA ASN A 21 -4.38 8.73 12.89
C ASN A 21 -4.32 10.15 12.34
N PHE A 22 -5.42 10.88 12.38
CA PHE A 22 -5.48 12.29 11.97
C PHE A 22 -4.61 13.18 12.86
N THR A 23 -4.66 12.96 14.18
CA THR A 23 -3.86 13.72 15.16
C THR A 23 -2.37 13.47 14.94
N LEU A 24 -1.97 12.21 14.75
CA LEU A 24 -0.61 11.84 14.40
C LEU A 24 -0.16 12.49 13.10
N LEU A 25 -1.01 12.50 12.07
CA LEU A 25 -0.71 13.16 10.79
C LEU A 25 -0.43 14.65 11.01
N ILE A 26 -1.27 15.35 11.80
CA ILE A 26 -1.03 16.76 12.14
C ILE A 26 0.33 16.93 12.85
N LEU A 27 0.66 16.05 13.79
CA LEU A 27 1.96 16.07 14.47
C LEU A 27 3.12 15.84 13.51
N VAL A 28 3.00 14.87 12.59
CA VAL A 28 3.98 14.61 11.53
C VAL A 28 4.21 15.86 10.68
N LEU A 29 3.13 16.55 10.27
CA LEU A 29 3.21 17.76 9.47
C LEU A 29 3.83 18.93 10.24
N LYS A 30 3.45 19.10 11.51
CA LYS A 30 3.93 20.18 12.38
C LYS A 30 5.42 20.04 12.71
N PHE A 31 5.83 18.84 13.08
CA PHE A 31 7.20 18.56 13.52
C PHE A 31 8.14 18.11 12.41
N LYS A 32 7.61 17.81 11.22
CA LYS A 32 8.37 17.38 10.04
C LYS A 32 9.31 16.20 10.35
N SER A 33 8.86 15.24 11.14
CA SER A 33 9.69 14.13 11.65
C SER A 33 9.38 12.80 10.99
N TYR A 34 10.40 12.16 10.41
CA TYR A 34 10.28 10.79 9.86
C TYR A 34 9.97 9.76 10.95
N ALA A 35 10.53 9.90 12.15
CA ALA A 35 10.22 8.98 13.25
C ALA A 35 8.73 9.02 13.61
N LEU A 36 8.12 10.22 13.63
CA LEU A 36 6.69 10.36 13.84
C LEU A 36 5.87 9.75 12.69
N PHE A 37 6.37 9.81 11.46
CA PHE A 37 5.73 9.17 10.31
C PHE A 37 5.71 7.64 10.45
N TYR A 38 6.83 7.02 10.80
CA TYR A 38 6.90 5.58 11.04
C TYR A 38 6.03 5.16 12.23
N ILE A 39 6.02 5.95 13.30
CA ILE A 39 5.10 5.72 14.43
C ILE A 39 3.65 5.80 13.96
N SER A 40 3.30 6.76 13.11
CA SER A 40 1.93 6.86 12.58
C SER A 40 1.56 5.68 11.69
N LEU A 41 2.50 5.15 10.91
CA LEU A 41 2.29 3.95 10.12
C LEU A 41 2.02 2.74 11.02
N ILE A 42 2.89 2.52 12.02
CA ILE A 42 2.73 1.40 12.96
C ILE A 42 1.38 1.49 13.70
N ASP A 43 0.98 2.68 14.12
CA ASP A 43 -0.29 2.90 14.80
C ASP A 43 -1.48 2.59 13.90
N MET A 44 -1.46 3.06 12.64
CA MET A 44 -2.48 2.73 11.65
C MET A 44 -2.64 1.20 11.49
N LEU A 45 -1.52 0.46 11.44
CA LEU A 45 -1.55 -0.99 11.29
C LEU A 45 -2.10 -1.69 12.53
N LEU A 46 -1.70 -1.24 13.73
CA LEU A 46 -2.19 -1.77 15.01
C LEU A 46 -3.70 -1.54 15.17
N VAL A 47 -4.20 -0.35 14.83
CA VAL A 47 -5.63 -0.03 14.88
C VAL A 47 -6.43 -0.98 13.99
N CYS A 48 -5.98 -1.17 12.74
CA CYS A 48 -6.66 -2.06 11.79
C CYS A 48 -6.66 -3.53 12.25
N TYR A 49 -5.52 -4.02 12.73
CA TYR A 49 -5.39 -5.37 13.25
C TYR A 49 -6.28 -5.61 14.48
N ARG A 50 -6.30 -4.68 15.45
CA ARG A 50 -7.13 -4.80 16.65
C ARG A 50 -8.61 -4.76 16.32
N TYR A 51 -9.02 -3.85 15.45
CA TYR A 51 -10.41 -3.78 15.02
C TYR A 51 -10.85 -5.07 14.34
N TYR A 52 -10.01 -5.61 13.46
CA TYR A 52 -10.23 -6.90 12.82
C TYR A 52 -10.38 -8.05 13.84
N ASN A 53 -9.45 -8.17 14.79
CA ASN A 53 -9.48 -9.24 15.79
C ASN A 53 -10.68 -9.13 16.73
N LYS A 54 -11.07 -7.92 17.16
CA LYS A 54 -12.24 -7.71 18.02
C LYS A 54 -13.54 -8.16 17.36
N LYS A 55 -13.61 -8.04 16.03
CA LYS A 55 -14.81 -8.36 15.24
C LYS A 55 -14.73 -9.67 14.48
N LYS A 56 -13.63 -10.43 14.59
CA LYS A 56 -13.31 -11.66 13.84
C LYS A 56 -14.48 -12.65 13.71
N LEU A 57 -15.35 -12.71 14.73
CA LEU A 57 -16.47 -13.66 14.78
C LEU A 57 -17.84 -13.11 14.31
N LYS A 58 -17.98 -11.81 14.00
CA LYS A 58 -19.27 -11.15 13.70
C LYS A 58 -19.20 -10.04 12.63
N ILE A 59 -18.23 -10.08 11.71
CA ILE A 59 -18.08 -9.03 10.68
C ILE A 59 -19.27 -9.07 9.70
N ASN A 60 -20.25 -8.18 9.89
CA ASN A 60 -21.31 -7.97 8.90
C ASN A 60 -20.80 -7.12 7.72
N SER A 61 -21.58 -7.04 6.63
CA SER A 61 -21.19 -6.29 5.43
C SER A 61 -20.95 -4.79 5.67
N ARG A 62 -21.66 -4.18 6.62
CA ARG A 62 -21.51 -2.76 6.99
C ARG A 62 -20.20 -2.53 7.76
N GLU A 63 -19.85 -3.43 8.65
CA GLU A 63 -18.58 -3.40 9.39
C GLU A 63 -17.39 -3.63 8.45
N LEU A 64 -17.52 -4.54 7.47
CA LEU A 64 -16.52 -4.71 6.43
C LEU A 64 -16.28 -3.38 5.68
N ILE A 65 -17.33 -2.71 5.20
CA ILE A 65 -17.20 -1.41 4.54
C ILE A 65 -16.51 -0.38 5.46
N GLY A 66 -16.81 -0.39 6.75
CA GLY A 66 -16.13 0.46 7.73
C GLY A 66 -14.62 0.18 7.83
N ILE A 67 -14.22 -1.10 7.83
CA ILE A 67 -12.81 -1.51 7.80
C ILE A 67 -12.14 -1.04 6.51
N LEU A 68 -12.80 -1.24 5.37
CA LEU A 68 -12.30 -0.80 4.06
C LEU A 68 -12.08 0.71 4.01
N ALA A 69 -13.06 1.49 4.48
CA ALA A 69 -12.97 2.94 4.52
C ALA A 69 -11.84 3.41 5.44
N LEU A 70 -11.70 2.82 6.63
CA LEU A 70 -10.62 3.12 7.56
C LEU A 70 -9.24 2.86 6.94
N ASN A 71 -9.09 1.70 6.32
CA ASN A 71 -7.88 1.30 5.61
C ASN A 71 -7.53 2.26 4.47
N PHE A 72 -8.52 2.65 3.67
CA PHE A 72 -8.34 3.61 2.59
C PHE A 72 -7.90 4.99 3.11
N ILE A 73 -8.55 5.50 4.17
CA ILE A 73 -8.15 6.76 4.82
C ILE A 73 -6.71 6.68 5.33
N ASN A 74 -6.33 5.56 5.94
CA ASN A 74 -4.98 5.34 6.44
C ASN A 74 -3.94 5.34 5.31
N ILE A 75 -4.24 4.69 4.19
CA ILE A 75 -3.38 4.76 2.99
C ILE A 75 -3.24 6.20 2.51
N CYS A 76 -4.36 6.92 2.36
CA CYS A 76 -4.34 8.33 1.94
C CYS A 76 -3.53 9.23 2.88
N PHE A 77 -3.66 9.05 4.19
CA PHE A 77 -2.87 9.81 5.18
C PHE A 77 -1.40 9.45 5.15
N SER A 78 -1.07 8.17 5.01
CA SER A 78 0.31 7.68 4.86
C SER A 78 0.97 8.28 3.62
N VAL A 79 0.26 8.22 2.50
CA VAL A 79 0.68 8.81 1.22
C VAL A 79 0.88 10.33 1.37
N TYR A 80 -0.09 11.05 1.93
CA TYR A 80 0.00 12.49 2.09
C TYR A 80 1.15 12.92 3.02
N GLY A 81 1.32 12.21 4.14
CA GLY A 81 2.43 12.40 5.06
C GLY A 81 3.78 12.22 4.35
N LEU A 82 3.90 11.17 3.53
CA LEU A 82 5.08 10.89 2.72
C LEU A 82 5.39 12.04 1.75
N ILE A 83 4.41 12.49 0.96
CA ILE A 83 4.57 13.62 0.02
C ILE A 83 5.10 14.85 0.74
N LYS A 84 4.48 15.22 1.87
CA LYS A 84 4.85 16.44 2.61
C LYS A 84 6.23 16.34 3.19
N ILE A 85 6.60 15.20 3.76
CA ILE A 85 7.95 14.97 4.29
C ILE A 85 8.99 15.06 3.17
N ILE A 86 8.73 14.42 2.04
CA ILE A 86 9.55 14.53 0.82
C ILE A 86 9.71 16.01 0.41
N TYR A 87 8.61 16.76 0.37
CA TYR A 87 8.59 18.17 -0.04
C TYR A 87 9.25 19.12 0.97
N TYR A 88 9.28 18.79 2.26
CA TYR A 88 9.93 19.63 3.28
C TYR A 88 11.45 19.46 3.34
N TYR A 89 11.99 18.36 2.85
CA TYR A 89 13.43 18.06 2.89
C TYR A 89 14.23 18.15 1.57
N PRO A 90 13.77 18.77 0.46
CA PRO A 90 14.55 18.77 -0.79
C PRO A 90 15.84 19.59 -0.67
N GLY A 91 15.86 20.62 0.20
CA GLY A 91 16.97 21.59 0.29
C GLY A 91 18.12 21.27 1.25
N ARG A 92 17.92 20.41 2.27
CA ARG A 92 19.01 20.03 3.21
C ARG A 92 19.88 18.87 2.69
N LEU A 93 19.49 18.24 1.60
CA LEU A 93 20.19 17.12 0.97
C LEU A 93 21.49 17.54 0.25
N TYR A 94 21.65 18.82 -0.09
CA TYR A 94 22.82 19.29 -0.84
C TYR A 94 23.93 19.89 0.02
N LEU A 95 23.66 20.35 1.24
CA LEU A 95 24.67 21.06 2.04
C LEU A 95 25.32 20.24 3.17
N GLN A 96 24.75 19.12 3.60
CA GLN A 96 25.18 18.47 4.83
C GLN A 96 25.99 17.19 4.56
N ARG A 97 27.22 17.40 4.05
CA ARG A 97 28.21 16.36 3.68
C ARG A 97 28.86 15.63 4.88
N GLN A 98 28.42 15.86 6.13
CA GLN A 98 29.20 15.49 7.32
C GLN A 98 28.46 14.73 8.43
N ILE A 99 27.32 14.07 8.15
CA ILE A 99 26.77 13.10 9.12
C ILE A 99 26.55 11.75 8.43
N PRO A 100 27.27 10.70 8.83
CA PRO A 100 27.37 9.47 8.06
C PRO A 100 26.17 8.54 8.41
N PHE A 101 25.57 7.95 7.39
CA PHE A 101 24.68 6.78 7.44
C PHE A 101 23.23 6.90 7.96
N THR A 102 22.88 7.60 9.05
CA THR A 102 21.55 7.39 9.67
C THR A 102 20.36 8.13 9.04
N ARG A 103 20.57 9.28 8.37
CA ARG A 103 19.45 10.08 7.80
C ARG A 103 19.02 9.67 6.40
N ILE A 104 19.93 9.11 5.61
CA ILE A 104 19.65 8.74 4.21
C ILE A 104 18.80 7.47 4.16
N PHE A 105 19.03 6.53 5.09
CA PHE A 105 18.22 5.32 5.25
C PHE A 105 16.74 5.62 5.57
N LEU A 106 16.42 6.65 6.37
CA LEU A 106 15.01 6.94 6.73
C LEU A 106 14.16 7.48 5.58
N ILE A 107 14.75 8.12 4.57
CA ILE A 107 14.03 8.58 3.37
C ILE A 107 13.81 7.41 2.41
N GLU A 108 14.83 6.57 2.25
CA GLU A 108 14.79 5.37 1.42
C GLU A 108 13.85 4.29 1.98
N LEU A 109 13.64 4.25 3.30
CA LEU A 109 12.66 3.38 3.98
C LEU A 109 11.20 3.85 3.81
N ALA A 110 10.96 5.10 3.41
CA ALA A 110 9.61 5.66 3.43
C ALA A 110 8.72 5.08 2.32
N PRO A 111 9.23 4.88 1.08
CA PRO A 111 8.57 4.02 0.09
C PRO A 111 8.35 2.60 0.61
N ILE A 112 9.38 1.97 1.21
CA ILE A 112 9.31 0.59 1.73
C ILE A 112 8.23 0.44 2.80
N ALA A 113 8.09 1.41 3.70
CA ALA A 113 7.07 1.38 4.74
C ALA A 113 5.66 1.71 4.20
N SER A 114 5.56 2.54 3.16
CA SER A 114 4.30 2.76 2.45
C SER A 114 3.86 1.52 1.66
N ILE A 115 4.81 0.82 1.03
CA ILE A 115 4.61 -0.47 0.37
C ILE A 115 4.14 -1.51 1.41
N ALA A 116 4.85 -1.63 2.53
CA ALA A 116 4.50 -2.54 3.60
C ALA A 116 3.12 -2.25 4.21
N SER A 117 2.75 -0.97 4.38
CA SER A 117 1.44 -0.60 4.92
C SER A 117 0.31 -0.87 3.93
N ILE A 118 0.51 -0.60 2.63
CA ILE A 118 -0.44 -0.96 1.57
C ILE A 118 -0.66 -2.47 1.54
N TYR A 119 0.42 -3.27 1.55
CA TYR A 119 0.32 -4.73 1.52
C TYR A 119 -0.31 -5.32 2.79
N LEU A 120 -0.01 -4.76 3.97
CA LEU A 120 -0.64 -5.22 5.20
C LEU A 120 -2.14 -4.91 5.23
N VAL A 121 -2.53 -3.73 4.75
CA VAL A 121 -3.94 -3.35 4.57
C VAL A 121 -4.64 -4.33 3.63
N LEU A 122 -3.98 -4.68 2.52
CA LEU A 122 -4.50 -5.65 1.56
C LEU A 122 -4.69 -7.03 2.18
N LEU A 123 -3.75 -7.47 3.01
CA LEU A 123 -3.80 -8.74 3.72
C LEU A 123 -4.96 -8.78 4.72
N VAL A 124 -5.20 -7.69 5.46
CA VAL A 124 -6.38 -7.56 6.33
C VAL A 124 -7.68 -7.62 5.51
N LEU A 125 -7.68 -7.01 4.32
CA LEU A 125 -8.78 -7.03 3.37
C LEU A 125 -9.13 -8.46 2.92
N LEU A 126 -8.10 -9.21 2.48
CA LEU A 126 -8.24 -10.59 2.05
C LEU A 126 -8.69 -11.51 3.18
N LEU A 127 -8.14 -11.34 4.38
CA LEU A 127 -8.55 -12.10 5.57
C LEU A 127 -10.02 -11.81 5.93
N SER A 128 -10.46 -10.57 5.83
CA SER A 128 -11.84 -10.19 6.12
C SER A 128 -12.85 -10.77 5.13
N ILE A 129 -12.47 -10.84 3.87
CA ILE A 129 -13.27 -11.49 2.83
C ILE A 129 -13.30 -13.00 3.05
N ASN A 130 -12.15 -13.63 3.32
CA ASN A 130 -12.08 -15.07 3.60
C ASN A 130 -12.95 -15.44 4.81
N ASN A 131 -12.94 -14.62 5.87
CA ASN A 131 -13.81 -14.83 7.02
C ASN A 131 -15.29 -14.70 6.67
N GLN A 132 -15.70 -13.68 5.92
CA GLN A 132 -17.11 -13.56 5.49
C GLN A 132 -17.57 -14.74 4.62
N LEU A 133 -16.67 -15.28 3.80
CA LEU A 133 -16.95 -16.43 2.95
C LEU A 133 -17.00 -17.74 3.75
N SER A 134 -16.13 -17.91 4.75
CA SER A 134 -16.08 -19.10 5.61
C SER A 134 -17.24 -19.18 6.61
N TYR A 135 -17.80 -18.04 7.01
CA TYR A 135 -18.91 -17.99 7.98
C TYR A 135 -20.25 -18.58 7.48
N GLY A 136 -20.35 -18.95 6.20
CA GLY A 136 -21.50 -19.67 5.67
C GLY A 136 -21.62 -21.12 6.15
N GLY A 137 -20.59 -21.69 6.80
CA GLY A 137 -20.55 -23.11 7.15
C GLY A 137 -21.32 -23.52 8.42
N THR A 138 -21.57 -22.62 9.39
CA THR A 138 -22.00 -23.06 10.73
C THR A 138 -23.24 -22.40 11.34
N ARG A 139 -23.81 -21.31 10.80
CA ARG A 139 -25.11 -20.78 11.27
C ARG A 139 -25.71 -19.76 10.28
N GLY A 140 -26.68 -20.20 9.50
CA GLY A 140 -27.50 -19.35 8.63
C GLY A 140 -26.85 -19.06 7.27
N LYS A 141 -27.49 -19.51 6.20
CA LYS A 141 -27.08 -19.33 4.79
C LYS A 141 -27.07 -17.84 4.42
N VAL A 142 -25.99 -17.11 4.69
CA VAL A 142 -25.76 -15.79 4.07
C VAL A 142 -25.25 -16.05 2.66
N HIS A 143 -26.17 -16.20 1.72
CA HIS A 143 -25.84 -16.42 0.31
C HIS A 143 -25.34 -15.09 -0.28
N ILE A 144 -24.03 -14.84 -0.22
CA ILE A 144 -23.44 -13.70 -0.93
C ILE A 144 -23.47 -14.03 -2.43
N PRO A 145 -24.19 -13.27 -3.27
CA PRO A 145 -24.30 -13.57 -4.70
C PRO A 145 -22.92 -13.53 -5.37
N LEU A 146 -22.69 -14.43 -6.32
CA LEU A 146 -21.43 -14.55 -7.09
C LEU A 146 -20.99 -13.18 -7.64
N LEU A 147 -21.92 -12.42 -8.21
CA LEU A 147 -21.68 -11.08 -8.75
C LEU A 147 -21.03 -10.15 -7.72
N LYS A 148 -21.51 -10.16 -6.46
CA LYS A 148 -20.95 -9.32 -5.40
C LYS A 148 -19.51 -9.72 -5.05
N THR A 149 -19.20 -11.02 -5.11
CA THR A 149 -17.82 -11.51 -4.91
C THR A 149 -16.90 -11.09 -6.04
N ILE A 150 -17.35 -11.20 -7.29
CA ILE A 150 -16.58 -10.73 -8.46
C ILE A 150 -16.30 -9.24 -8.33
N ILE A 151 -17.31 -8.42 -8.03
CA ILE A 151 -17.14 -6.96 -7.84
C ILE A 151 -16.12 -6.65 -6.75
N MET A 152 -16.18 -7.34 -5.59
CA MET A 152 -15.20 -7.12 -4.52
C MET A 152 -13.78 -7.49 -4.95
N ILE A 153 -13.60 -8.61 -5.65
CA ILE A 153 -12.31 -9.02 -6.18
C ILE A 153 -11.76 -7.98 -7.15
N THR A 154 -12.58 -7.52 -8.11
CA THR A 154 -12.18 -6.50 -9.08
C THR A 154 -11.76 -5.20 -8.38
N LEU A 155 -12.50 -4.75 -7.37
CA LEU A 155 -12.15 -3.56 -6.60
C LEU A 155 -10.81 -3.70 -5.87
N ILE A 156 -10.50 -4.88 -5.34
CA ILE A 156 -9.22 -5.14 -4.67
C ILE A 156 -8.07 -5.09 -5.67
N VAL A 157 -8.22 -5.76 -6.82
CA VAL A 157 -7.21 -5.73 -7.89
C VAL A 157 -6.94 -4.30 -8.35
N LEU A 158 -7.99 -3.52 -8.61
CA LEU A 158 -7.86 -2.11 -8.99
C LEU A 158 -7.15 -1.28 -7.91
N LEU A 159 -7.45 -1.54 -6.63
CA LEU A 159 -6.80 -0.83 -5.52
C LEU A 159 -5.30 -1.12 -5.45
N ILE A 160 -4.86 -2.36 -5.67
CA ILE A 160 -3.44 -2.74 -5.69
C ILE A 160 -2.73 -2.01 -6.84
N ILE A 161 -3.30 -2.10 -8.04
CA ILE A 161 -2.74 -1.49 -9.25
C ILE A 161 -2.58 0.02 -9.05
N LEU A 162 -3.61 0.69 -8.53
CA LEU A 162 -3.58 2.13 -8.25
C LEU A 162 -2.52 2.49 -7.21
N ALA A 163 -2.39 1.70 -6.15
CA ALA A 163 -1.42 1.95 -5.09
C ALA A 163 0.02 1.80 -5.59
N ASN A 164 0.33 0.73 -6.34
CA ASN A 164 1.66 0.53 -6.94
C ASN A 164 1.96 1.59 -8.02
N ALA A 165 0.98 1.93 -8.86
CA ALA A 165 1.12 3.00 -9.85
C ALA A 165 1.53 4.34 -9.21
N TYR A 166 0.93 4.63 -8.06
CA TYR A 166 1.24 5.83 -7.30
C TYR A 166 2.66 5.81 -6.72
N ILE A 167 3.10 4.66 -6.19
CA ILE A 167 4.47 4.49 -5.70
C ILE A 167 5.47 4.66 -6.84
N TYR A 168 5.23 4.01 -7.98
CA TYR A 168 6.08 4.16 -9.16
C TYR A 168 6.14 5.61 -9.64
N PHE A 169 5.00 6.32 -9.64
CA PHE A 169 4.95 7.72 -10.02
C PHE A 169 5.79 8.62 -9.10
N ILE A 170 5.70 8.42 -7.78
CA ILE A 170 6.56 9.17 -6.84
C ILE A 170 8.02 8.84 -7.10
N ILE A 171 8.38 7.56 -7.12
CA ILE A 171 9.78 7.15 -7.22
C ILE A 171 10.35 7.63 -8.56
N HIS A 172 9.61 7.47 -9.67
CA HIS A 172 10.04 7.92 -10.99
C HIS A 172 10.19 9.44 -11.05
N ASN A 173 9.32 10.23 -10.44
CA ASN A 173 9.42 11.70 -10.54
C ASN A 173 10.23 12.34 -9.40
N TYR A 174 10.78 11.55 -8.48
CA TYR A 174 11.61 12.06 -7.39
C TYR A 174 13.01 12.46 -7.91
N PRO A 175 13.48 13.71 -7.67
CA PRO A 175 14.74 14.22 -8.21
C PRO A 175 15.94 13.69 -7.40
N SER A 176 16.24 12.40 -7.54
CA SER A 176 17.38 11.75 -6.89
C SER A 176 18.14 10.86 -7.87
N LYS A 177 19.47 10.96 -7.81
CA LYS A 177 20.40 10.13 -8.60
C LYS A 177 20.47 8.67 -8.13
N ARG A 178 19.91 8.35 -6.96
CA ARG A 178 19.92 6.98 -6.38
C ARG A 178 18.71 6.16 -6.76
N PHE A 179 17.58 6.82 -7.01
CA PHE A 179 16.36 6.16 -7.42
C PHE A 179 16.27 6.22 -8.93
N ASN A 180 16.54 5.11 -9.59
CA ASN A 180 16.15 4.96 -10.98
C ASN A 180 14.64 4.64 -11.03
N GLY A 181 14.00 4.92 -12.17
CA GLY A 181 12.56 4.78 -12.36
C GLY A 181 12.18 3.78 -13.45
N ILE A 182 10.97 3.91 -13.99
CA ILE A 182 10.50 3.20 -15.20
C ILE A 182 11.03 3.88 -16.48
N PHE A 183 11.69 3.13 -17.35
CA PHE A 183 12.19 3.63 -18.64
C PHE A 183 11.57 2.88 -19.81
N GLY A 184 11.52 3.51 -20.98
CA GLY A 184 10.99 2.90 -22.20
C GLY A 184 12.03 2.07 -22.96
N GLU A 185 11.59 1.29 -23.96
CA GLU A 185 12.41 0.37 -24.78
C GLU A 185 13.78 0.90 -25.22
N ASN A 186 13.87 2.19 -25.58
CA ASN A 186 15.09 2.79 -26.09
C ASN A 186 16.22 2.91 -25.05
N TYR A 187 15.95 2.63 -23.77
CA TYR A 187 16.97 2.60 -22.72
C TYR A 187 18.03 1.52 -22.93
N LEU A 188 17.63 0.31 -23.36
CA LEU A 188 18.58 -0.79 -23.57
C LEU A 188 19.54 -0.52 -24.74
N LYS A 189 19.15 0.34 -25.68
CA LYS A 189 19.93 0.68 -26.86
C LYS A 189 20.91 1.83 -26.63
N ASP A 190 20.69 2.67 -25.60
CA ASP A 190 21.49 3.88 -25.39
C ASP A 190 21.55 4.25 -23.90
N PRO A 191 22.47 3.65 -23.12
CA PRO A 191 22.55 3.82 -21.67
C PRO A 191 22.86 5.26 -21.25
N ILE A 192 23.36 6.10 -22.15
CA ILE A 192 23.60 7.53 -21.90
C ILE A 192 22.27 8.26 -21.64
N LYS A 193 21.16 7.80 -22.23
CA LYS A 193 19.81 8.35 -21.95
C LYS A 193 19.35 8.17 -20.50
N GLN A 194 20.04 7.34 -19.71
CA GLN A 194 19.84 7.26 -18.26
C GLN A 194 20.01 8.62 -17.57
N TYR A 195 20.84 9.52 -18.12
CA TYR A 195 21.04 10.87 -17.60
C TYR A 195 19.85 11.80 -17.86
N TYR A 196 19.06 11.55 -18.91
CA TYR A 196 17.88 12.33 -19.27
C TYR A 196 16.62 11.63 -18.78
N ARG A 197 16.46 11.62 -17.47
CA ARG A 197 15.23 11.17 -16.81
C ARG A 197 14.10 12.15 -17.12
N GLY A 198 13.30 11.83 -18.13
CA GLY A 198 12.07 12.56 -18.44
C GLY A 198 11.03 12.37 -17.33
N TYR A 199 10.09 13.30 -17.25
CA TYR A 199 8.92 13.15 -16.38
C TYR A 199 8.03 11.99 -16.87
N LYS A 200 7.49 11.20 -15.95
CA LYS A 200 6.49 10.16 -16.28
C LYS A 200 5.12 10.55 -15.77
N SER A 201 4.13 10.42 -16.64
CA SER A 201 2.74 10.66 -16.26
C SER A 201 2.24 9.57 -15.31
N PHE A 202 1.22 9.88 -14.51
CA PHE A 202 0.58 8.89 -13.65
C PHE A 202 -0.07 7.76 -14.46
N SER A 203 -0.61 8.06 -15.65
CA SER A 203 -1.15 7.06 -16.57
C SER A 203 -0.11 6.05 -17.05
N ASP A 204 1.13 6.48 -17.33
CA ASP A 204 2.23 5.57 -17.67
C ASP A 204 2.54 4.61 -16.51
N CYS A 205 2.52 5.13 -15.28
CA CYS A 205 2.78 4.33 -14.10
C CYS A 205 1.62 3.36 -13.80
N MET A 206 0.38 3.75 -14.12
CA MET A 206 -0.79 2.89 -14.02
C MET A 206 -0.73 1.75 -15.04
N TRP A 207 -0.34 2.06 -16.28
CA TRP A 207 -0.12 1.08 -17.32
C TRP A 207 0.97 0.07 -16.95
N PHE A 208 2.12 0.56 -16.47
CA PHE A 208 3.21 -0.31 -16.00
C PHE A 208 2.80 -1.19 -14.83
N SER A 209 2.10 -0.61 -13.84
CA SER A 209 1.56 -1.35 -12.69
C SER A 209 0.59 -2.46 -13.13
N ALA A 210 -0.37 -2.14 -14.00
CA ALA A 210 -1.34 -3.12 -14.49
C ALA A 210 -0.67 -4.28 -15.26
N THR A 211 0.25 -3.96 -16.17
CA THR A 211 0.95 -4.96 -16.99
C THR A 211 1.91 -5.81 -16.16
N THR A 212 2.49 -5.25 -15.09
CA THR A 212 3.30 -5.98 -14.10
C THR A 212 2.44 -6.90 -13.24
N PHE A 213 1.32 -6.38 -12.69
CA PHE A 213 0.40 -7.12 -11.84
C PHE A 213 -0.20 -8.33 -12.56
N PHE A 214 -0.65 -8.15 -13.81
CA PHE A 214 -1.19 -9.24 -14.62
C PHE A 214 -0.11 -10.08 -15.32
N THR A 215 1.18 -9.81 -15.03
CA THR A 215 2.33 -10.52 -15.61
C THR A 215 2.34 -10.53 -17.15
N VAL A 216 1.76 -9.50 -17.77
CA VAL A 216 1.68 -9.37 -19.24
C VAL A 216 3.03 -8.94 -19.80
N GLY A 217 3.65 -7.92 -19.18
CA GLY A 217 5.02 -7.48 -19.50
C GLY A 217 5.28 -7.20 -20.98
N TYR A 218 4.59 -6.22 -21.59
CA TYR A 218 4.74 -5.89 -23.02
C TYR A 218 6.16 -5.47 -23.45
N GLY A 219 7.06 -5.15 -22.50
CA GLY A 219 8.44 -4.76 -22.78
C GLY A 219 8.62 -3.30 -23.17
N ASP A 220 7.52 -2.58 -23.40
CA ASP A 220 7.45 -1.16 -23.69
C ASP A 220 8.05 -0.28 -22.57
N MET A 221 7.94 -0.77 -21.34
CA MET A 221 8.46 -0.15 -20.13
C MET A 221 9.16 -1.17 -19.22
N HIS A 222 10.28 -0.80 -18.62
CA HIS A 222 11.01 -1.65 -17.67
C HIS A 222 11.47 -0.87 -16.43
N PRO A 223 11.47 -1.52 -15.26
CA PRO A 223 11.98 -0.91 -14.04
C PRO A 223 13.51 -0.86 -14.12
N VAL A 224 14.10 0.25 -13.68
CA VAL A 224 15.55 0.39 -13.52
C VAL A 224 15.85 0.75 -12.08
N GLY A 225 16.89 0.14 -11.52
CA GLY A 225 17.36 0.35 -10.15
C GLY A 225 16.76 -0.63 -9.14
N ASN A 226 17.56 -0.97 -8.13
CA ASN A 226 17.26 -2.04 -7.18
C ASN A 226 15.89 -1.90 -6.49
N ILE A 227 15.49 -0.66 -6.16
CA ILE A 227 14.21 -0.40 -5.49
C ILE A 227 13.03 -0.64 -6.43
N MET A 228 13.14 -0.21 -7.70
CA MET A 228 12.08 -0.46 -8.69
C MET A 228 11.97 -1.95 -9.01
N TYR A 229 13.09 -2.66 -9.12
CA TYR A 229 13.09 -4.12 -9.28
C TYR A 229 12.41 -4.82 -8.10
N LEU A 230 12.79 -4.47 -6.86
CA LEU A 230 12.18 -5.04 -5.67
C LEU A 230 10.66 -4.78 -5.64
N LEU A 231 10.25 -3.56 -6.00
CA LEU A 231 8.86 -3.17 -6.10
C LEU A 231 8.07 -4.01 -7.09
N SER A 232 8.57 -4.13 -8.32
CA SER A 232 7.93 -4.94 -9.36
C SER A 232 7.87 -6.41 -8.98
N MET A 233 8.91 -6.94 -8.32
CA MET A 233 8.89 -8.30 -7.78
C MET A 233 7.81 -8.48 -6.70
N LEU A 234 7.70 -7.55 -5.74
CA LEU A 234 6.68 -7.60 -4.70
C LEU A 234 5.26 -7.53 -5.28
N GLU A 235 5.06 -6.70 -6.30
CA GLU A 235 3.80 -6.60 -7.02
C GLU A 235 3.41 -7.91 -7.69
N MET A 236 4.34 -8.55 -8.42
CA MET A 236 4.10 -9.86 -9.04
C MET A 236 3.78 -10.94 -8.00
N ILE A 237 4.53 -10.98 -6.89
CA ILE A 237 4.26 -11.92 -5.78
C ILE A 237 2.85 -11.70 -5.21
N SER A 238 2.43 -10.44 -5.07
CA SER A 238 1.10 -10.12 -4.55
C SER A 238 -0.02 -10.58 -5.48
N ALA A 239 0.15 -10.43 -6.79
CA ALA A 239 -0.80 -10.91 -7.79
C ALA A 239 -0.92 -12.43 -7.74
N TYR A 240 0.21 -13.13 -7.61
CA TYR A 240 0.24 -14.58 -7.50
C TYR A 240 -0.49 -15.10 -6.25
N ILE A 241 -0.22 -14.52 -5.07
CA ILE A 241 -0.91 -14.86 -3.81
C ILE A 241 -2.41 -14.60 -3.95
N LEU A 242 -2.79 -13.47 -4.56
CA LEU A 242 -4.19 -13.12 -4.78
C LEU A 242 -4.88 -14.14 -5.68
N GLY A 243 -4.23 -14.57 -6.77
CA GLY A 243 -4.72 -15.61 -7.67
C GLY A 243 -4.96 -16.95 -6.96
N ILE A 244 -4.00 -17.41 -6.14
CA ILE A 244 -4.11 -18.63 -5.34
C ILE A 244 -5.32 -18.58 -4.40
N ILE A 245 -5.65 -17.41 -3.84
CA ILE A 245 -6.77 -17.27 -2.91
C ILE A 245 -8.11 -17.16 -3.66
N ILE A 246 -8.15 -16.37 -4.74
CA ILE A 246 -9.39 -16.06 -5.48
C ILE A 246 -9.94 -17.28 -6.21
N VAL A 247 -9.07 -18.05 -6.88
CA VAL A 247 -9.52 -19.17 -7.72
C VAL A 247 -10.29 -20.21 -6.90
N PRO A 248 -9.79 -20.72 -5.76
CA PRO A 248 -10.55 -21.64 -4.90
C PRO A 248 -11.86 -21.04 -4.38
N ILE A 249 -11.87 -19.75 -4.01
CA ILE A 249 -13.08 -19.07 -3.55
C ILE A 249 -14.16 -19.07 -4.64
N LEU A 250 -13.78 -18.75 -5.88
CA LEU A 250 -14.72 -18.74 -7.00
C LEU A 250 -15.20 -20.15 -7.35
N LEU A 251 -14.29 -21.13 -7.40
CA LEU A 251 -14.63 -22.53 -7.68
C LEU A 251 -15.60 -23.08 -6.64
N PHE A 252 -15.32 -22.89 -5.35
CA PHE A 252 -16.20 -23.32 -4.26
C PHE A 252 -17.60 -22.70 -4.40
N LYS A 253 -17.69 -21.41 -4.76
CA LYS A 253 -18.98 -20.75 -4.96
C LYS A 253 -19.75 -21.24 -6.18
N VAL A 254 -19.07 -21.61 -7.25
CA VAL A 254 -19.72 -22.17 -8.45
C VAL A 254 -20.21 -23.58 -8.16
N SER A 255 -19.44 -24.39 -7.43
CA SER A 255 -19.81 -25.78 -7.08
C SER A 255 -20.93 -25.91 -6.05
N CYS A 256 -21.16 -24.88 -5.21
CA CYS A 256 -22.23 -24.88 -4.21
C CYS A 256 -23.58 -24.35 -4.73
N LYS A 257 -23.71 -24.07 -6.04
CA LYS A 257 -24.99 -23.82 -6.70
C LYS A 257 -25.56 -25.12 -7.24
#